data_AF-W1WUJ7-F1
#
_entry.id   AF-W1WUJ7-F1
#
_cell.length_a   1.000
_cell.length_b   1.000
_cell.length_c   1.000
_cell.angle_alpha   90.00
_cell.angle_beta   90.00
_cell.angle_gamma   90.00
#
_symmetry.space_group_name_H-M   'P 1'
#
loop_
_entity.id
_entity.type
_entity.pdbx_description
1 polymer ?
#
loop_
_entity_poly.entity_id
_entity_poly.type
_entity_poly.pdbx_seq_one_letter_code
_entity_poly.pdbx_strand_id
1 'polypeptide(L)'
;MDHDVLQVVYAYHELLKGTYFDRVDDMPKYIKYRVSTLSGNIAGDYKDYLPQKTEVVNDIIVTYRMVDDFVYLASWEHGGQNHVFLFNEPVSVERAREMINSVGT
;
A
#
# COMPACT_ATOMS: atom_id res chain seq x y z
N MET A 1 15.23 9.59 -10.45
CA MET A 1 14.90 8.15 -10.49
C MET A 1 15.50 7.59 -9.22
N ASP A 2 14.71 7.02 -8.32
CA ASP A 2 15.25 6.48 -7.07
C ASP A 2 15.92 5.15 -7.37
N HIS A 3 17.25 5.17 -7.47
CA HIS A 3 18.05 4.02 -7.90
C HIS A 3 18.11 2.87 -6.89
N ASP A 4 17.57 3.09 -5.68
CA ASP A 4 17.64 2.16 -4.55
C ASP A 4 16.26 1.67 -4.06
N VAL A 5 15.19 1.89 -4.84
CA VAL A 5 13.83 1.45 -4.50
C VAL A 5 13.37 0.36 -5.45
N LEU A 6 13.08 -0.83 -4.92
CA LEU A 6 12.38 -1.88 -5.65
C LEU A 6 10.87 -1.61 -5.57
N GLN A 7 10.19 -1.62 -6.73
CA GLN A 7 8.74 -1.48 -6.80
C GLN A 7 8.11 -2.71 -7.49
N VAL A 8 7.15 -3.34 -6.81
CA VAL A 8 6.29 -4.38 -7.35
C VAL A 8 4.89 -3.79 -7.51
N VAL A 9 4.26 -4.02 -8.68
CA VAL A 9 2.89 -3.56 -8.95
C VAL A 9 1.99 -4.76 -9.16
N TYR A 10 1.05 -4.96 -8.25
CA TYR A 10 0.00 -5.97 -8.37
C TYR A 10 -1.21 -5.34 -9.06
N ALA A 11 -1.45 -5.73 -10.30
CA ALA A 11 -2.61 -5.32 -11.09
C ALA A 11 -3.71 -6.38 -10.96
N TYR A 12 -4.93 -5.96 -10.62
CA TYR A 12 -6.07 -6.86 -10.46
C TYR A 12 -7.36 -6.21 -10.95
N HIS A 13 -8.34 -7.06 -11.25
CA HIS A 13 -9.69 -6.66 -11.62
C HIS A 13 -10.65 -7.22 -10.60
N GLU A 14 -11.52 -6.37 -10.05
CA GLU A 14 -12.69 -6.88 -9.34
C GLU A 14 -13.69 -7.35 -10.38
N LEU A 15 -13.89 -8.65 -10.48
CA LEU A 15 -14.90 -9.27 -11.34
C LEU A 15 -16.30 -9.00 -10.77
N LEU A 16 -16.74 -7.74 -10.82
CA LEU A 16 -18.09 -7.32 -10.46
C LEU A 16 -18.61 -6.40 -11.55
N LYS A 17 -19.08 -7.00 -12.66
CA LYS A 17 -20.27 -6.58 -13.43
C LYS A 17 -20.43 -7.40 -14.71
N GLY A 18 -21.11 -8.55 -14.59
CA GLY A 18 -21.85 -9.18 -15.69
C GLY A 18 -21.05 -9.57 -16.95
N THR A 19 -21.77 -10.11 -17.92
CA THR A 19 -21.22 -10.64 -19.19
C THR A 19 -20.85 -9.55 -20.21
N TYR A 20 -20.66 -8.30 -19.77
CA TYR A 20 -20.40 -7.15 -20.65
C TYR A 20 -19.12 -6.44 -20.20
N PHE A 21 -18.05 -6.69 -20.95
CA PHE A 21 -16.77 -5.98 -20.85
C PHE A 21 -16.88 -4.68 -21.65
N ASP A 22 -16.92 -3.53 -20.98
CA ASP A 22 -16.74 -2.23 -21.64
C ASP A 22 -15.37 -1.65 -21.27
N ARG A 23 -14.58 -1.28 -22.28
CA ARG A 23 -13.13 -1.01 -22.18
C ARG A 23 -12.76 0.15 -21.25
N VAL A 24 -13.74 0.96 -20.85
CA VAL A 24 -13.55 2.15 -20.00
C VAL A 24 -13.71 1.81 -18.51
N ASP A 25 -14.54 0.82 -18.17
CA ASP A 25 -14.78 0.39 -16.78
C ASP A 25 -13.81 -0.72 -16.32
N ASP A 26 -13.01 -1.29 -17.23
CA ASP A 26 -12.04 -2.37 -16.99
C ASP A 26 -10.63 -1.87 -16.61
N MET A 27 -10.48 -0.65 -16.09
CA MET A 27 -9.16 -0.17 -15.68
C MET A 27 -8.66 -0.99 -14.48
N PRO A 28 -7.51 -1.70 -14.60
CA PRO A 28 -6.99 -2.52 -13.50
C PRO A 28 -6.76 -1.66 -12.27
N LYS A 29 -7.16 -2.20 -11.12
CA LYS A 29 -6.81 -1.68 -9.82
C LYS A 29 -5.38 -2.08 -9.51
N TYR A 30 -4.68 -1.23 -8.76
CA TYR A 30 -3.27 -1.44 -8.46
C TYR A 30 -3.02 -1.38 -6.95
N ILE A 31 -2.16 -2.30 -6.51
CA ILE A 31 -1.43 -2.18 -5.26
C ILE A 31 0.05 -2.06 -5.64
N LYS A 32 0.70 -0.99 -5.19
CA LYS A 32 2.14 -0.82 -5.36
C LYS A 32 2.82 -1.15 -4.05
N TYR A 33 3.76 -2.09 -4.08
CA TYR A 33 4.64 -2.37 -2.98
C TYR A 33 6.02 -1.81 -3.28
N ARG A 34 6.59 -1.06 -2.35
CA ARG A 34 7.95 -0.52 -2.43
C ARG A 34 8.76 -0.95 -1.24
N VAL A 35 10.04 -1.25 -1.50
CA VAL A 35 11.01 -1.58 -0.46
C VAL A 35 12.36 -0.97 -0.78
N SER A 36 13.07 -0.51 0.25
CA SER A 36 14.41 0.05 0.12
C SER A 36 15.18 -0.03 1.43
N THR A 37 16.51 -0.03 1.35
CA THR A 37 17.41 0.21 2.50
C THR A 37 17.64 1.70 2.76
N LEU A 38 17.13 2.60 1.92
CA LEU A 38 17.15 4.04 2.18
C LEU A 38 16.25 4.36 3.38
N SER A 39 16.69 5.30 4.21
CA SER A 39 15.90 5.84 5.30
C SER A 39 14.90 6.89 4.79
N GLY A 40 13.75 7.01 5.47
CA GLY A 40 12.74 8.02 5.18
C GLY A 40 11.61 7.54 4.27
N ASN A 41 10.85 8.50 3.72
CA ASN A 41 9.63 8.22 2.95
C ASN A 41 9.94 7.75 1.52
N ILE A 42 9.84 6.44 1.28
CA ILE A 42 9.99 5.85 -0.08
C ILE A 42 8.68 5.81 -0.88
N ALA A 43 7.58 6.31 -0.31
CA ALA A 43 6.33 6.49 -1.05
C ALA A 43 6.41 7.66 -2.05
N GLY A 44 7.35 8.59 -1.85
CA GLY A 44 7.33 9.91 -2.48
C GLY A 44 6.19 10.76 -1.91
N ASP A 45 5.79 11.82 -2.62
CA ASP A 45 4.72 12.74 -2.17
C ASP A 45 3.30 12.15 -2.27
N TYR A 46 3.18 10.83 -2.49
CA TYR A 46 1.90 10.18 -2.68
C TYR A 46 1.09 10.19 -1.38
N LYS A 47 -0.07 10.84 -1.44
CA LYS A 47 -1.08 10.83 -0.36
C LYS A 47 -0.60 11.45 0.96
N ASP A 48 0.47 12.25 0.95
CA ASP A 48 0.97 12.96 2.13
C ASP A 48 0.00 14.01 2.68
N TYR A 49 -0.96 14.44 1.86
CA TYR A 49 -2.06 15.34 2.26
C TYR A 49 -3.13 14.65 3.14
N LEU A 50 -3.10 13.32 3.25
CA LEU A 50 -4.04 12.57 4.09
C LEU A 50 -3.60 12.53 5.56
N PRO A 51 -4.56 12.47 6.51
CA PRO A 51 -4.27 12.28 7.92
C PRO A 51 -3.40 11.06 8.19
N GLN A 52 -2.50 11.19 9.16
CA GLN A 52 -1.63 10.13 9.60
C GLN A 52 -2.19 9.43 10.86
N LYS A 53 -2.12 8.10 10.89
CA LYS A 53 -2.38 7.29 12.08
C LYS A 53 -1.25 6.28 12.26
N THR A 54 -0.83 6.02 13.48
CA THR A 54 0.20 5.02 13.79
C THR A 54 -0.37 3.93 14.65
N GLU A 55 0.04 2.68 14.40
CA GLU A 55 -0.38 1.50 15.14
C GLU A 55 0.80 0.50 15.25
N VAL A 56 0.79 -0.32 16.30
CA VAL A 56 1.72 -1.44 16.44
C VAL A 56 1.04 -2.71 15.93
N VAL A 57 1.63 -3.37 14.92
CA VAL A 57 1.18 -4.62 14.32
C VAL A 57 2.31 -5.64 14.48
N ASN A 58 2.14 -6.66 15.33
CA ASN A 58 3.17 -7.68 15.57
C ASN A 58 4.57 -7.09 15.85
N ASP A 59 4.64 -6.17 16.82
CA ASP A 59 5.86 -5.43 17.21
C ASP A 59 6.48 -4.53 16.12
N ILE A 60 5.83 -4.40 14.97
CA ILE A 60 6.19 -3.46 13.90
C ILE A 60 5.34 -2.20 14.06
N ILE A 61 5.98 -1.04 14.10
CA ILE A 61 5.28 0.25 14.07
C ILE A 61 4.89 0.54 12.62
N VAL A 62 3.59 0.58 12.36
CA VAL A 62 3.02 0.89 11.04
C VAL A 62 2.42 2.28 11.07
N THR A 63 2.72 3.07 10.04
CA THR A 63 2.14 4.38 9.79
C THR A 63 1.18 4.31 8.60
N TYR A 64 -0.05 4.73 8.82
CA TYR A 64 -1.11 4.79 7.81
C TYR A 64 -1.38 6.22 7.38
N ARG A 65 -1.65 6.41 6.09
CA ARG A 65 -2.38 7.56 5.54
C ARG A 65 -3.79 7.11 5.21
N MET A 66 -4.77 7.61 5.96
CA MET A 66 -6.13 7.08 5.91
C MET A 66 -7.19 8.15 6.18
N VAL A 67 -8.40 7.86 5.71
CA VAL A 67 -9.62 8.61 6.03
C VAL A 67 -10.63 7.59 6.55
N ASP A 68 -11.26 7.90 7.68
CA ASP A 68 -12.10 6.96 8.43
C ASP A 68 -11.34 5.64 8.68
N ASP A 69 -11.82 4.50 8.19
CA ASP A 69 -11.16 3.20 8.30
C ASP A 69 -10.55 2.69 6.98
N PHE A 70 -10.38 3.60 6.00
CA PHE A 70 -9.86 3.30 4.67
C PHE A 70 -8.41 3.79 4.49
N VAL A 71 -7.50 2.82 4.33
CA VAL A 71 -6.06 3.02 4.20
C VAL A 71 -5.68 3.17 2.72
N TYR A 72 -5.05 4.31 2.41
CA TYR A 72 -4.51 4.60 1.07
C TYR A 72 -3.01 4.30 0.98
N LEU A 73 -2.30 4.41 2.09
CA LEU A 73 -0.88 4.12 2.18
C LEU A 73 -0.58 3.55 3.56
N ALA A 74 0.24 2.50 3.58
CA ALA A 74 0.83 1.96 4.80
C ALA A 74 2.35 1.93 4.65
N SER A 75 3.08 2.43 5.64
CA SER A 75 4.54 2.40 5.68
C SER A 75 5.04 1.85 7.02
N TRP A 76 6.12 1.08 6.97
CA TRP A 76 6.74 0.52 8.17
C TRP A 76 8.23 0.24 7.93
N GLU A 77 8.97 0.13 9.02
CA GLU A 77 10.37 -0.30 9.00
C GLU A 77 10.46 -1.72 9.58
N HIS A 78 11.17 -2.62 8.90
CA HIS A 78 11.44 -3.96 9.40
C HIS A 78 12.74 -4.49 8.79
N GLY A 79 13.55 -5.21 9.58
CA GLY A 79 14.77 -5.85 9.08
C GLY A 79 15.82 -4.90 8.47
N GLY A 80 15.82 -3.61 8.85
CA GLY A 80 16.69 -2.59 8.25
C GLY A 80 16.23 -2.10 6.88
N GLN A 81 14.99 -2.39 6.48
CA GLN A 81 14.36 -1.91 5.26
C GLN A 81 13.11 -1.10 5.57
N ASN A 82 12.88 -0.08 4.74
CA ASN A 82 11.63 0.66 4.70
C ASN A 82 10.71 0.00 3.68
N HIS A 83 9.45 -0.15 4.06
CA HIS A 83 8.42 -0.79 3.27
C HIS A 83 7.23 0.14 3.11
N VAL A 84 6.61 0.14 1.92
CA VAL A 84 5.40 0.91 1.64
C VAL A 84 4.44 0.10 0.79
N PHE A 85 3.18 0.06 1.20
CA PHE A 85 2.06 -0.24 0.31
C PHE A 85 1.34 1.05 -0.09
N LEU A 86 1.09 1.21 -1.38
CA LEU A 86 0.20 2.23 -1.93
C LEU A 86 -1.00 1.56 -2.57
N PHE A 87 -2.18 1.93 -2.11
CA PHE A 87 -3.45 1.38 -2.59
C PHE A 87 -4.13 2.41 -3.50
N ASN A 88 -4.35 2.03 -4.77
CA ASN A 88 -5.09 2.91 -5.68
C ASN A 88 -6.55 3.04 -5.24
N GLU A 89 -7.16 1.89 -4.91
CA GLU A 89 -8.42 1.78 -4.19
C GLU A 89 -8.10 1.48 -2.73
N PRO A 90 -8.54 2.30 -1.77
CA PRO A 90 -8.16 2.12 -0.38
C PRO A 90 -8.73 0.83 0.19
N VAL A 91 -8.02 0.25 1.14
CA VAL A 91 -8.41 -0.99 1.81
C VAL A 91 -8.75 -0.73 3.26
N SER A 92 -9.55 -1.60 3.88
CA SER A 92 -9.75 -1.58 5.34
C SER A 92 -8.43 -1.74 6.09
N VAL A 93 -8.34 -1.19 7.30
CA VAL A 93 -7.18 -1.38 8.18
C VAL A 93 -6.85 -2.86 8.39
N GLU A 94 -7.85 -3.71 8.60
CA GLU A 94 -7.67 -5.16 8.78
C GLU A 94 -6.95 -5.79 7.58
N ARG A 95 -7.44 -5.50 6.38
CA ARG A 95 -6.82 -5.97 5.13
C ARG A 95 -5.38 -5.47 4.98
N ALA A 96 -5.10 -4.21 5.33
CA ALA A 96 -3.74 -3.69 5.31
C ALA A 96 -2.82 -4.47 6.27
N ARG A 97 -3.29 -4.79 7.49
CA ARG A 97 -2.53 -5.60 8.45
C ARG A 97 -2.25 -7.02 7.94
N GLU A 98 -3.25 -7.68 7.36
CA GLU A 98 -3.06 -9.01 6.75
C GLU A 98 -1.95 -8.98 5.69
N MET A 99 -1.95 -7.97 4.82
CA MET A 99 -0.94 -7.82 3.78
C MET A 99 0.45 -7.53 4.34
N ILE A 100 0.57 -6.65 5.33
CA ILE A 100 1.85 -6.36 6.01
C ILE A 100 2.43 -7.62 6.64
N ASN A 101 1.61 -8.42 7.31
CA ASN A 101 2.03 -9.68 7.93
C ASN A 101 2.54 -10.70 6.90
N SER A 102 2.06 -10.65 5.65
CA SER A 102 2.51 -11.55 4.59
C SER A 102 3.89 -11.21 3.99
N VAL A 103 4.43 -10.02 4.27
CA VAL A 103 5.73 -9.58 3.73
C VAL A 103 6.93 -10.09 4.56
N GLY A 104 6.72 -10.40 5.84
CA GLY A 104 7.78 -10.75 6.81
C GLY A 104 7.69 -12.17 7.39
N THR A 105 6.98 -13.08 6.72
CA THR A 105 6.98 -14.53 7.03
C THR A 105 7.90 -15.27 6.08
#